data_AF-A0A4D8SDP2-F1
#
_entry.id   AF-A0A4D8SDP2-F1
#
_cell.length_a   1.000
_cell.length_b   1.000
_cell.length_c   1.000
_cell.angle_alpha   90.00
_cell.angle_beta   90.00
_cell.angle_gamma   90.00
#
_symmetry.space_group_name_H-M   'P 1'
#
loop_
_entity.id
_entity.type
_entity.pdbx_description
1 polymer ?
#
loop_
_entity_poly.entity_id
_entity_poly.type
_entity_poly.pdbx_seq_one_letter_code
_entity_poly.pdbx_strand_id
1 'polypeptide(L)'
;MENQKQMPPGQRPIKRFIYYAALGVPEVNVEEYRFKITGMVERELSFTYQELLNMMDMEYKRDFHCVTGWSVLDVSWKGINLKRLVERASPKPEAKWVIFYSLDGYTATVPLEDVMNEDSILVLMMNGRPLTKEEGFPARPFFPHLYGWKSAKWVTAMELIPEYVDGYWEERGYHERGNVWDEERFKGFWGRHSKKRPII
;
A
#
# COMPACT_ATOMS: atom_id res chain seq x y z
N MET A 1 -34.45 -7.43 7.84
CA MET A 1 -33.29 -8.34 7.85
C MET A 1 -32.11 -7.53 7.40
N GLU A 2 -31.20 -7.23 8.31
CA GLU A 2 -30.01 -6.44 8.06
C GLU A 2 -29.11 -7.25 7.13
N ASN A 3 -28.82 -6.72 5.94
CA ASN A 3 -28.02 -7.42 4.94
C ASN A 3 -26.61 -7.55 5.54
N GLN A 4 -26.25 -8.73 6.06
CA GLN A 4 -24.94 -8.93 6.66
C GLN A 4 -23.89 -8.71 5.57
N LYS A 5 -23.10 -7.64 5.72
CA LYS A 5 -22.00 -7.32 4.82
C LYS A 5 -21.09 -8.55 4.75
N GLN A 6 -20.90 -9.07 3.54
CA GLN A 6 -20.02 -10.21 3.32
C GLN A 6 -18.61 -9.84 3.78
N MET A 7 -17.98 -10.70 4.59
CA MET A 7 -16.63 -10.50 5.11
C MET A 7 -15.66 -11.44 4.41
N PRO A 8 -14.39 -11.03 4.18
CA PRO A 8 -13.38 -11.95 3.71
C PRO A 8 -13.19 -13.12 4.67
N PRO A 9 -12.83 -14.31 4.18
CA PRO A 9 -12.67 -15.48 5.03
C PRO A 9 -11.63 -15.26 6.16
N GLY A 10 -11.96 -15.78 7.35
CA GLY A 10 -11.10 -15.65 8.53
C GLY A 10 -10.95 -14.22 9.05
N GLN A 11 -11.86 -13.30 8.70
CA GLN A 11 -11.88 -11.93 9.23
C GLN A 11 -12.98 -11.72 10.27
N ARG A 12 -12.67 -10.92 11.29
CA ARG A 12 -13.63 -10.50 12.32
C ARG A 12 -13.61 -8.97 12.47
N PRO A 13 -14.77 -8.30 12.47
CA PRO A 13 -14.80 -6.86 12.63
C PRO A 13 -14.39 -6.44 14.04
N ILE A 14 -13.58 -5.39 14.14
CA ILE A 14 -13.20 -4.72 15.38
C ILE A 14 -13.46 -3.21 15.26
N LYS A 15 -13.61 -2.54 16.42
CA LYS A 15 -13.99 -1.12 16.46
C LYS A 15 -12.84 -0.14 16.21
N ARG A 16 -11.60 -0.56 16.47
CA ARG A 16 -10.42 0.32 16.45
C ARG A 16 -9.27 -0.41 15.78
N PHE A 17 -8.43 0.34 15.07
CA PHE A 17 -7.20 -0.19 14.49
C PHE A 17 -6.26 -0.71 15.58
N ILE A 18 -5.57 -1.80 15.26
CA ILE A 18 -4.34 -2.20 15.92
C ILE A 18 -3.21 -1.77 14.99
N TYR A 19 -2.31 -0.91 15.48
CA TYR A 19 -1.20 -0.40 14.69
C TYR A 19 0.03 -1.28 14.86
N TYR A 20 0.55 -1.77 13.74
CA TYR A 20 1.83 -2.49 13.69
C TYR A 20 2.88 -1.59 13.03
N ALA A 21 4.10 -1.62 13.57
CA ALA A 21 5.26 -0.89 13.06
C ALA A 21 6.48 -1.82 13.17
N ALA A 22 6.61 -2.74 12.20
CA ALA A 22 7.57 -3.85 12.29
C ALA A 22 9.03 -3.39 12.43
N LEU A 23 9.35 -2.21 11.89
CA LEU A 23 10.67 -1.59 11.94
C LEU A 23 10.70 -0.30 12.79
N GLY A 24 9.68 -0.08 13.61
CA GLY A 24 9.52 1.14 14.40
C GLY A 24 8.74 2.24 13.66
N VAL A 25 8.56 3.37 14.35
CA VAL A 25 7.82 4.54 13.83
C VAL A 25 8.84 5.63 13.51
N PRO A 26 9.12 5.94 12.24
CA PRO A 26 10.17 6.89 11.86
C PRO A 26 9.76 8.32 12.23
N GLU A 27 10.75 9.19 12.41
CA GLU A 27 10.51 10.63 12.43
C GLU A 27 10.32 11.13 11.00
N VAL A 28 9.36 12.05 10.83
CA VAL A 28 8.99 12.58 9.52
C VAL A 28 9.24 14.07 9.51
N ASN A 29 10.21 14.49 8.70
CA ASN A 29 10.34 15.89 8.30
C ASN A 29 9.49 16.12 7.04
N VAL A 30 8.34 16.76 7.20
CA VAL A 30 7.37 16.96 6.10
C VAL A 30 7.87 17.92 5.02
N GLU A 31 8.78 18.84 5.35
CA GLU A 31 9.34 19.81 4.40
C GLU A 31 10.33 19.13 3.44
N GLU A 32 11.08 18.16 3.96
CA GLU A 32 12.04 17.35 3.20
C GLU A 32 11.40 16.13 2.54
N TYR A 33 10.20 15.75 2.98
CA TYR A 33 9.50 14.59 2.45
C TYR A 33 9.29 14.69 0.93
N ARG A 34 9.59 13.59 0.24
CA ARG A 34 9.28 13.38 -1.17
C ARG A 34 8.66 12.01 -1.38
N PHE A 35 7.64 11.96 -2.22
CA PHE A 35 7.14 10.71 -2.81
C PHE A 35 7.62 10.60 -4.26
N LYS A 36 8.38 9.55 -4.56
CA LYS A 36 8.99 9.32 -5.87
C LYS A 36 8.29 8.19 -6.64
N ILE A 37 8.23 8.33 -7.95
CA ILE A 37 7.83 7.26 -8.88
C ILE A 37 8.99 7.01 -9.83
N THR A 38 9.54 5.80 -9.83
CA THR A 38 10.81 5.46 -10.49
C THR A 38 10.76 4.11 -11.19
N GLY A 39 11.86 3.72 -11.83
CA GLY A 39 12.03 2.37 -12.41
C GLY A 39 11.53 2.28 -13.85
N MET A 40 10.62 1.32 -14.12
CA MET A 40 10.06 1.04 -15.44
C MET A 40 9.00 2.08 -15.87
N VAL A 41 9.43 3.34 -15.96
CA VAL A 41 8.63 4.50 -16.37
C VAL A 41 9.38 5.32 -17.41
N GLU A 42 8.67 6.03 -18.27
CA GLU A 42 9.27 6.98 -19.22
C GLU A 42 9.67 8.29 -18.53
N ARG A 43 8.99 8.65 -17.43
CA ARG A 43 9.26 9.86 -16.65
C ARG A 43 9.27 9.54 -15.17
N GLU A 44 10.43 9.65 -14.54
CA GLU A 44 10.49 9.64 -13.08
C GLU A 44 9.86 10.91 -12.51
N LEU A 45 9.08 10.76 -11.45
CA LEU A 45 8.36 11.84 -10.80
C LEU A 45 8.75 11.93 -9.34
N SER A 46 8.69 13.14 -8.78
CA SER A 46 8.96 13.41 -7.37
C SER A 46 8.00 14.50 -6.91
N PHE A 47 7.26 14.23 -5.83
CA PHE A 47 6.25 15.13 -5.30
C PHE A 47 6.57 15.50 -3.86
N THR A 48 6.48 16.78 -3.54
CA THR A 48 6.41 17.29 -2.17
C THR A 48 5.09 16.89 -1.51
N TYR A 49 5.03 16.93 -0.18
CA TYR A 49 3.77 16.70 0.53
C TYR A 49 2.67 17.68 0.11
N GLN A 50 3.01 18.95 -0.10
CA GLN A 50 2.04 19.97 -0.51
C GLN A 50 1.48 19.71 -1.91
N GLU A 51 2.30 19.24 -2.85
CA GLU A 51 1.82 18.84 -4.19
C GLU A 51 0.87 17.64 -4.10
N LEU A 52 1.17 16.66 -3.26
CA LEU A 52 0.28 15.52 -3.03
C LEU A 52 -1.07 15.97 -2.47
N LEU A 53 -1.09 16.88 -1.49
CA LEU A 53 -2.33 17.45 -0.97
C LEU A 53 -3.17 18.13 -2.07
N ASN A 54 -2.51 18.87 -2.97
CA ASN A 54 -3.18 19.56 -4.08
C ASN A 54 -3.66 18.62 -5.19
N MET A 55 -3.18 17.38 -5.20
CA MET A 55 -3.51 16.35 -6.21
C MET A 55 -4.59 15.38 -5.76
N MET A 56 -5.07 15.44 -4.51
CA MET A 56 -6.10 14.52 -4.01
C MET A 56 -7.36 14.59 -4.88
N ASP A 57 -7.75 13.44 -5.41
CA ASP A 57 -8.85 13.31 -6.37
C ASP A 57 -9.78 12.14 -6.06
N MET A 58 -9.55 11.46 -4.93
CA MET A 58 -10.28 10.27 -4.54
C MET A 58 -10.65 10.30 -3.05
N GLU A 59 -11.92 10.00 -2.76
CA GLU A 59 -12.44 9.79 -1.41
C GLU A 59 -13.53 8.71 -1.43
N TYR A 60 -13.39 7.69 -0.58
CA TYR A 60 -14.38 6.61 -0.47
C TYR A 60 -14.38 5.97 0.91
N LYS A 61 -15.39 5.12 1.17
CA LYS A 61 -15.37 4.19 2.30
C LYS A 61 -15.11 2.74 1.87
N ARG A 62 -14.12 2.11 2.49
CA ARG A 62 -13.75 0.70 2.30
C ARG A 62 -13.22 0.12 3.59
N ASP A 63 -13.31 -1.20 3.70
CA ASP A 63 -12.88 -1.93 4.89
C ASP A 63 -11.37 -2.16 4.85
N PHE A 64 -10.73 -2.12 6.01
CA PHE A 64 -9.35 -2.56 6.18
C PHE A 64 -9.31 -3.99 6.70
N HIS A 65 -8.45 -4.83 6.13
CA HIS A 65 -8.33 -6.24 6.53
C HIS A 65 -6.89 -6.56 6.97
N CYS A 66 -6.72 -6.97 8.22
CA CYS A 66 -5.44 -7.42 8.74
C CYS A 66 -5.25 -8.91 8.50
N VAL A 67 -4.02 -9.29 8.14
CA VAL A 67 -3.61 -10.69 8.01
C VAL A 67 -3.70 -11.49 9.30
N THR A 68 -3.76 -10.84 10.45
CA THR A 68 -3.97 -11.52 11.75
C THR A 68 -5.44 -11.78 12.08
N GLY A 69 -6.36 -11.52 11.13
CA GLY A 69 -7.76 -11.97 11.19
C GLY A 69 -8.75 -10.95 11.73
N TRP A 70 -8.37 -9.68 11.82
CA TRP A 70 -9.27 -8.59 12.20
C TRP A 70 -9.47 -7.58 11.08
N SER A 71 -10.64 -6.95 11.03
CA SER A 71 -10.98 -5.92 10.06
C SER A 71 -11.58 -4.68 10.73
N VAL A 72 -11.34 -3.51 10.17
CA VAL A 72 -12.05 -2.28 10.55
C VAL A 72 -12.93 -1.87 9.38
N LEU A 73 -14.23 -1.77 9.64
CA LEU A 73 -15.22 -1.54 8.58
C LEU A 73 -15.46 -0.05 8.33
N ASP A 74 -15.90 0.27 7.11
CA ASP A 74 -16.40 1.57 6.67
C ASP A 74 -15.45 2.74 6.95
N VAL A 75 -14.15 2.48 6.85
CA VAL A 75 -13.08 3.48 7.02
C VAL A 75 -13.12 4.45 5.85
N SER A 76 -13.11 5.76 6.15
CA SER A 76 -13.01 6.78 5.10
C SER A 76 -11.55 6.97 4.70
N TRP A 77 -11.27 6.83 3.41
CA TRP A 77 -9.95 6.99 2.80
C TRP A 77 -10.01 8.15 1.84
N LYS A 78 -9.04 9.07 1.93
CA LYS A 78 -8.90 10.19 1.01
C LYS A 78 -7.45 10.41 0.62
N GLY A 79 -7.25 10.67 -0.66
CA GLY A 79 -5.93 10.67 -1.26
C GLY A 79 -5.98 10.80 -2.77
N ILE A 80 -4.97 10.22 -3.42
CA ILE A 80 -4.77 10.28 -4.87
C ILE A 80 -4.95 8.88 -5.44
N ASN A 81 -5.70 8.75 -6.53
CA ASN A 81 -5.81 7.51 -7.27
C ASN A 81 -4.40 7.05 -7.77
N LEU A 82 -3.97 5.84 -7.39
CA LEU A 82 -2.64 5.32 -7.73
C LEU A 82 -2.48 5.05 -9.23
N LYS A 83 -3.53 4.56 -9.90
CA LYS A 83 -3.56 4.37 -11.35
C LYS A 83 -3.20 5.67 -12.08
N ARG A 84 -3.77 6.80 -11.68
CA ARG A 84 -3.47 8.12 -12.28
C ARG A 84 -2.02 8.56 -12.06
N LEU A 85 -1.46 8.28 -10.88
CA LEU A 85 -0.05 8.55 -10.60
C LEU A 85 0.88 7.73 -11.49
N VAL A 86 0.58 6.43 -11.64
CA VAL A 86 1.32 5.54 -12.54
C VAL A 86 1.21 6.01 -14.00
N GLU A 87 -0.01 6.29 -14.48
CA GLU A 87 -0.25 6.77 -15.85
C GLU A 87 0.50 8.07 -16.16
N ARG A 88 0.59 8.99 -15.19
CA ARG A 88 1.36 10.23 -15.31
C ARG A 88 2.85 10.00 -15.51
N ALA A 89 3.40 8.95 -14.90
CA ALA A 89 4.80 8.53 -15.08
C ALA A 89 5.03 7.81 -16.43
N SER A 90 3.95 7.42 -17.12
CA SER A 90 3.97 6.67 -18.39
C SER A 90 4.73 5.35 -18.22
N PRO A 91 4.09 4.30 -17.67
CA PRO A 91 4.75 3.04 -17.36
C PRO A 91 5.22 2.34 -18.64
N LYS A 92 6.40 1.71 -18.58
CA LYS A 92 6.92 0.91 -19.69
C LYS A 92 6.15 -0.42 -19.82
N PRO A 93 6.01 -0.97 -21.04
CA PRO A 93 5.27 -2.22 -21.26
C PRO A 93 5.80 -3.43 -20.45
N GLU A 94 7.08 -3.41 -20.07
CA GLU A 94 7.72 -4.47 -19.30
C GLU A 94 7.40 -4.41 -17.80
N ALA A 95 6.83 -3.31 -17.29
CA ALA A 95 6.47 -3.17 -15.90
C ALA A 95 5.37 -4.16 -15.50
N LYS A 96 5.59 -4.94 -14.45
CA LYS A 96 4.64 -5.96 -13.96
C LYS A 96 4.36 -5.88 -12.47
N TRP A 97 5.28 -5.29 -11.71
CA TRP A 97 5.20 -5.16 -10.28
C TRP A 97 5.59 -3.76 -9.84
N VAL A 98 5.20 -3.45 -8.63
CA VAL A 98 5.54 -2.22 -7.94
C VAL A 98 6.12 -2.59 -6.59
N ILE A 99 7.30 -2.09 -6.27
CA ILE A 99 7.84 -2.13 -4.90
C ILE A 99 7.69 -0.75 -4.27
N PHE A 100 7.01 -0.72 -3.13
CA PHE A 100 6.92 0.46 -2.27
C PHE A 100 8.07 0.45 -1.27
N TYR A 101 8.72 1.61 -1.12
CA TYR A 101 9.76 1.83 -0.13
C TYR A 101 9.27 2.82 0.93
N SER A 102 9.60 2.55 2.18
CA SER A 102 9.17 3.33 3.34
C SER A 102 10.36 3.95 4.07
N LEU A 103 10.12 5.07 4.78
CA LEU A 103 11.16 5.77 5.56
C LEU A 103 11.87 4.88 6.59
N ASP A 104 11.16 3.92 7.18
CA ASP A 104 11.69 2.97 8.17
C ASP A 104 12.44 1.78 7.54
N GLY A 105 12.60 1.77 6.20
CA GLY A 105 13.20 0.68 5.45
C GLY A 105 12.26 -0.48 5.16
N TYR A 106 10.97 -0.34 5.47
CA TYR A 106 9.94 -1.32 5.12
C TYR A 106 9.68 -1.33 3.61
N THR A 107 9.52 -2.52 3.04
CA THR A 107 9.13 -2.70 1.63
C THR A 107 7.92 -3.60 1.50
N ALA A 108 7.07 -3.30 0.52
CA ALA A 108 5.96 -4.15 0.12
C ALA A 108 5.87 -4.19 -1.41
N THR A 109 5.80 -5.40 -1.96
CA THR A 109 5.68 -5.59 -3.41
C THR A 109 4.24 -5.91 -3.78
N VAL A 110 3.70 -5.22 -4.78
CA VAL A 110 2.31 -5.35 -5.23
C VAL A 110 2.29 -5.56 -6.74
N PRO A 111 1.46 -6.48 -7.29
CA PRO A 111 1.26 -6.57 -8.73
C PRO A 111 0.86 -5.21 -9.32
N LEU A 112 1.41 -4.85 -10.49
CA LEU A 112 1.06 -3.59 -11.13
C LEU A 112 -0.44 -3.53 -11.45
N GLU A 113 -1.07 -4.66 -11.80
CA GLU A 113 -2.51 -4.75 -12.02
C GLU A 113 -3.33 -4.32 -10.79
N ASP A 114 -2.89 -4.71 -9.57
CA ASP A 114 -3.57 -4.32 -8.34
C ASP A 114 -3.33 -2.84 -8.03
N VAL A 115 -2.15 -2.29 -8.35
CA VAL A 115 -1.89 -0.84 -8.25
C VAL A 115 -2.74 -0.03 -9.22
N MET A 116 -3.05 -0.61 -10.38
CA MET A 116 -3.85 0.00 -11.45
C MET A 116 -5.37 -0.16 -11.26
N ASN A 117 -5.83 -0.83 -10.18
CA ASN A 117 -7.25 -0.91 -9.85
C ASN A 117 -7.84 0.49 -9.55
N GLU A 118 -9.13 0.64 -9.83
CA GLU A 118 -9.82 1.93 -9.71
C GLU A 118 -9.95 2.43 -8.28
N ASP A 119 -9.89 1.54 -7.28
CA ASP A 119 -9.95 1.87 -5.87
C ASP A 119 -8.58 1.86 -5.17
N SER A 120 -7.49 1.66 -5.90
CA SER A 120 -6.13 1.76 -5.37
C SER A 120 -5.75 3.22 -5.14
N ILE A 121 -5.35 3.56 -3.92
CA ILE A 121 -5.21 4.94 -3.46
C ILE A 121 -3.90 5.18 -2.70
N LEU A 122 -3.25 6.32 -2.94
CA LEU A 122 -2.23 6.88 -2.08
C LEU A 122 -2.92 7.78 -1.05
N VAL A 123 -3.15 7.24 0.14
CA VAL A 123 -3.89 7.88 1.24
C VAL A 123 -3.04 8.96 1.88
N LEU A 124 -3.62 10.14 2.08
CA LEU A 124 -3.08 11.24 2.89
C LEU A 124 -3.97 11.55 4.10
N MET A 125 -5.26 11.20 4.00
CA MET A 125 -6.26 11.46 5.02
C MET A 125 -7.08 10.19 5.30
N MET A 126 -7.32 9.93 6.57
CA MET A 126 -8.15 8.82 7.03
C MET A 126 -9.18 9.33 8.04
N ASN A 127 -10.44 8.94 7.87
CA ASN A 127 -11.56 9.35 8.72
C ASN A 127 -11.69 10.89 8.85
N GLY A 128 -11.54 11.61 7.73
CA GLY A 128 -11.76 13.06 7.65
C GLY A 128 -10.62 13.93 8.22
N ARG A 129 -9.50 13.32 8.64
CA ARG A 129 -8.32 14.04 9.13
C ARG A 129 -7.05 13.53 8.44
N PRO A 130 -5.95 14.31 8.47
CA PRO A 130 -4.64 13.78 8.10
C PRO A 130 -4.31 12.50 8.86
N LEU A 131 -3.53 11.61 8.23
CA LEU A 131 -2.98 10.43 8.89
C LEU A 131 -2.24 10.83 10.18
N THR A 132 -2.34 10.02 11.23
CA THR A 132 -1.41 10.14 12.36
C THR A 132 -0.06 9.52 12.02
N LYS A 133 0.92 9.72 12.90
CA LYS A 133 2.24 9.10 12.78
C LYS A 133 2.13 7.56 12.70
N GLU A 134 1.31 6.95 13.53
CA GLU A 134 1.11 5.48 13.59
C GLU A 134 0.38 4.94 12.36
N GLU A 135 -0.46 5.77 11.75
CA GLU A 135 -1.25 5.43 10.56
C GLU A 135 -0.42 5.48 9.27
N GLY A 136 0.71 6.17 9.30
CA GLY A 136 1.65 6.28 8.18
C GLY A 136 1.80 7.67 7.61
N PHE A 137 1.50 8.73 8.37
CA PHE A 137 1.76 10.11 7.95
C PHE A 137 3.19 10.25 7.38
N PRO A 138 3.40 10.84 6.20
CA PRO A 138 2.43 11.66 5.48
C PRO A 138 1.59 10.92 4.44
N ALA A 139 2.02 9.71 4.01
CA ALA A 139 1.33 8.96 2.96
C ALA A 139 1.49 7.44 3.11
N ARG A 140 0.48 6.70 2.62
CA ARG A 140 0.52 5.25 2.44
C ARG A 140 -0.29 4.79 1.23
N PRO A 141 0.13 3.77 0.46
CA PRO A 141 -0.80 3.07 -0.41
C PRO A 141 -1.88 2.35 0.42
N PHE A 142 -3.04 2.17 -0.18
CA PHE A 142 -4.11 1.33 0.32
C PHE A 142 -4.82 0.62 -0.84
N PHE A 143 -5.11 -0.66 -0.63
CA PHE A 143 -5.72 -1.57 -1.60
C PHE A 143 -6.85 -2.31 -0.88
N PRO A 144 -8.13 -2.00 -1.15
CA PRO A 144 -9.25 -2.58 -0.40
C PRO A 144 -9.32 -4.11 -0.43
N HIS A 145 -8.86 -4.72 -1.53
CA HIS A 145 -8.87 -6.18 -1.74
C HIS A 145 -7.60 -6.88 -1.27
N LEU A 146 -6.58 -6.18 -0.77
CA LEU A 146 -5.35 -6.78 -0.26
C LEU A 146 -5.24 -6.66 1.25
N TYR A 147 -4.53 -7.60 1.87
CA TYR A 147 -4.22 -7.54 3.28
C TYR A 147 -3.34 -6.34 3.62
N GLY A 148 -3.54 -5.81 4.82
CA GLY A 148 -2.94 -4.54 5.26
C GLY A 148 -1.42 -4.47 5.26
N TRP A 149 -0.69 -5.58 5.16
CA TRP A 149 0.76 -5.55 5.05
C TRP A 149 1.25 -5.02 3.69
N LYS A 150 0.46 -5.19 2.62
CA LYS A 150 0.76 -4.60 1.31
C LYS A 150 0.63 -3.08 1.30
N SER A 151 -0.12 -2.55 2.26
CA SER A 151 -0.34 -1.13 2.43
C SER A 151 0.75 -0.53 3.33
N ALA A 152 1.96 -0.41 2.79
CA ALA A 152 3.14 0.15 3.45
C ALA A 152 2.88 1.53 4.05
N LYS A 153 3.52 1.88 5.17
CA LYS A 153 3.34 3.18 5.84
C LYS A 153 4.57 4.04 5.67
N TRP A 154 4.43 5.37 5.75
CA TRP A 154 5.56 6.30 5.60
C TRP A 154 6.27 6.15 4.25
N VAL A 155 5.48 5.91 3.20
CA VAL A 155 6.01 5.56 1.88
C VAL A 155 6.75 6.74 1.27
N THR A 156 7.92 6.51 0.69
CA THR A 156 8.76 7.53 0.03
C THR A 156 8.93 7.29 -1.46
N ALA A 157 8.75 6.05 -1.90
CA ALA A 157 8.89 5.72 -3.31
C ALA A 157 8.00 4.55 -3.72
N MET A 158 7.66 4.58 -5.00
CA MET A 158 7.00 3.51 -5.72
C MET A 158 7.84 3.24 -6.99
N GLU A 159 8.56 2.13 -7.02
CA GLU A 159 9.39 1.73 -8.16
C GLU A 159 8.67 0.66 -8.98
N LEU A 160 8.48 0.91 -10.27
CA LEU A 160 7.95 -0.08 -11.20
C LEU A 160 9.07 -1.02 -11.64
N ILE A 161 8.84 -2.33 -11.56
CA ILE A 161 9.84 -3.35 -11.85
C ILE A 161 9.26 -4.45 -12.75
N PRO A 162 10.10 -5.11 -13.58
CA PRO A 162 9.62 -6.13 -14.52
C PRO A 162 9.41 -7.51 -13.88
N GLU A 163 10.11 -7.76 -12.77
CA GLU A 163 10.14 -9.04 -12.10
C GLU A 163 9.80 -8.88 -10.62
N TYR A 164 9.13 -9.89 -10.08
CA TYR A 164 8.79 -9.92 -8.67
C TYR A 164 10.03 -9.95 -7.79
N VAL A 165 10.03 -9.11 -6.75
CA VAL A 165 11.00 -9.17 -5.64
C VAL A 165 10.26 -9.19 -4.32
N ASP A 166 10.80 -9.88 -3.33
CA ASP A 166 10.17 -9.96 -2.01
C ASP A 166 10.25 -8.61 -1.29
N GLY A 167 9.12 -8.20 -0.72
CA GLY A 167 9.05 -7.19 0.32
C GLY A 167 9.37 -7.78 1.69
N TYR A 168 9.22 -6.96 2.73
CA TYR A 168 9.59 -7.33 4.09
C TYR A 168 8.88 -8.60 4.62
N TRP A 169 7.56 -8.71 4.43
CA TRP A 169 6.82 -9.86 4.94
C TRP A 169 6.89 -11.05 3.99
N GLU A 170 7.03 -10.79 2.70
CA GLU A 170 7.10 -11.80 1.67
C GLU A 170 8.38 -12.63 1.83
N GLU A 171 9.50 -12.01 2.22
CA GLU A 171 10.70 -12.72 2.67
C GLU A 171 10.43 -13.67 3.84
N ARG A 172 9.45 -13.33 4.69
CA ARG A 172 9.07 -14.06 5.90
C ARG A 172 7.92 -15.05 5.66
N GLY A 173 7.65 -15.39 4.39
CA GLY A 173 6.69 -16.41 4.02
C GLY A 173 5.26 -15.90 3.78
N TYR A 174 5.03 -14.58 3.75
CA TYR A 174 3.74 -14.01 3.38
C TYR A 174 3.56 -14.01 1.86
N HIS A 175 2.31 -14.11 1.39
CA HIS A 175 2.00 -14.26 -0.03
C HIS A 175 2.44 -13.07 -0.89
N GLU A 176 2.79 -13.35 -2.15
CA GLU A 176 3.29 -12.39 -3.13
C GLU A 176 2.27 -11.32 -3.51
N ARG A 177 0.98 -11.67 -3.55
CA ARG A 177 -0.13 -10.76 -3.87
C ARG A 177 -0.93 -10.31 -2.65
N GLY A 178 -1.46 -11.25 -1.86
CA GLY A 178 -2.07 -10.95 -0.58
C GLY A 178 -3.56 -10.60 -0.65
N ASN A 179 -4.30 -11.16 -1.61
CA ASN A 179 -5.74 -10.98 -1.74
C ASN A 179 -6.49 -11.53 -0.51
N VAL A 180 -7.37 -10.71 0.06
CA VAL A 180 -8.12 -11.02 1.28
C VAL A 180 -9.18 -12.10 1.06
N TRP A 181 -9.80 -12.14 -0.12
CA TRP A 181 -10.91 -13.03 -0.45
C TRP A 181 -10.44 -14.43 -0.80
N ASP A 182 -9.24 -14.53 -1.38
CA ASP A 182 -8.62 -15.78 -1.79
C ASP A 182 -7.77 -16.43 -0.67
N GLU A 183 -7.82 -15.88 0.55
CA GLU A 183 -7.02 -16.32 1.70
C GLU A 183 -5.51 -16.42 1.43
N GLU A 184 -5.00 -15.53 0.59
CA GLU A 184 -3.58 -15.44 0.23
C GLU A 184 -2.74 -14.87 1.39
N ARG A 185 -2.73 -15.50 2.56
CA ARG A 185 -2.01 -15.02 3.76
C ARG A 185 -0.53 -15.36 3.68
N PHE A 186 -0.23 -16.59 3.29
CA PHE A 186 1.11 -17.16 3.28
C PHE A 186 1.43 -17.78 1.93
N LYS A 187 2.72 -17.83 1.62
CA LYS A 187 3.23 -18.60 0.49
C LYS A 187 2.87 -20.07 0.66
N GLY A 188 2.42 -20.68 -0.42
CA GLY A 188 2.29 -22.13 -0.50
C GLY A 188 3.66 -22.81 -0.48
N PHE A 189 3.66 -24.15 -0.45
CA PHE A 189 4.88 -24.96 -0.52
C PHE A 189 5.78 -24.64 -1.74
N TRP A 190 5.19 -24.09 -2.80
CA TRP A 190 5.86 -23.68 -4.04
C TRP A 190 5.96 -22.16 -4.21
N GLY A 191 5.79 -21.39 -3.14
CA GLY A 191 5.84 -19.92 -3.19
C GLY A 191 7.18 -19.40 -3.69
N ARG A 192 7.16 -18.32 -4.45
CA ARG A 192 8.35 -17.68 -5.00
C ARG A 192 9.12 -17.02 -3.86
N HIS A 193 10.40 -17.32 -3.75
CA HIS A 193 11.32 -16.57 -2.90
C HIS A 193 12.36 -15.88 -3.77
N SER A 194 12.62 -14.61 -3.50
CA SER A 194 13.56 -13.78 -4.25
C SER A 194 14.39 -12.95 -3.28
N LYS A 195 15.59 -12.53 -3.70
CA LYS A 195 16.50 -11.77 -2.84
C LYS A 195 16.06 -10.30 -2.74
N LYS A 196 16.22 -9.71 -1.55
CA LYS A 196 15.99 -8.29 -1.27
C LYS A 196 16.75 -7.39 -2.23
N ARG A 197 16.09 -6.34 -2.73
CA ARG A 197 16.78 -5.19 -3.36
C ARG A 197 17.28 -4.23 -2.28
N PRO A 198 18.50 -3.68 -2.40
CA PRO A 198 18.97 -2.63 -1.50
C PRO A 198 18.02 -1.42 -1.57
N ILE A 199 17.80 -0.77 -0.43
CA ILE A 199 16.97 0.45 -0.35
C ILE A 199 17.71 1.56 -1.10
N ILE A 200 17.02 2.20 -2.04
CA ILE A 200 17.53 3.26 -2.91
C ILE A 200 17.56 4.62 -2.19
#